data_AF-A0A2N8NE39-F1
#
_entry.id   AF-A0A2N8NE39-F1
#
_cell.length_a   1.000
_cell.length_b   1.000
_cell.length_c   1.000
_cell.angle_alpha   90.00
_cell.angle_beta   90.00
_cell.angle_gamma   90.00
#
_symmetry.space_group_name_H-M   'P 1'
#
loop_
_entity.id
_entity.type
_entity.pdbx_description
1 polymer ?
#
loop_
_entity_poly.entity_id
_entity_poly.type
_entity_poly.pdbx_seq_one_letter_code
_entity_poly.pdbx_strand_id
1 'polypeptide(L)'
;MEDNPDNYVLVLEDRSETKSPADPGRLSVVSGQDEKGKIKTVEPTEEHRAAFLVFKKNDGLLKNFMTNLRRQFNDPTHFGLYKVLANGFEEGVASLHAMLQNRESPENKAQLQEARVPFEDNPPAQKLSAIDPEKVDWKELERLGVSPEKLEANGNLNRLLNWQKTGLISLAVPFGDTTIYTEARLALRTGADGRLSLNIHTLRREPQLDFPYMGHTFSPEEKEQLLTQGNLGRTVELSPKKGEPFRAYVSVDRLTNELVSLRADRVQIPHEIKGVRLSEEQHRALTEGRPVQVEGMLSRHGKPFDATLQVNAEKRGIEFIFKDTLSNKERLKSSAKEAPAVRQIENKPQKRGIGR
;
A
#
# COMPACT_ATOMS: atom_id res chain seq x y z
N MET A 1 -6.18 -39.45 -11.30
CA MET A 1 -5.86 -38.01 -11.40
C MET A 1 -5.95 -37.66 -12.86
N GLU A 2 -6.78 -36.70 -13.26
CA GLU A 2 -6.85 -36.26 -14.65
C GLU A 2 -5.52 -35.58 -15.02
N ASP A 3 -4.86 -36.10 -16.06
CA ASP A 3 -3.65 -35.55 -16.65
C ASP A 3 -3.97 -34.20 -17.31
N ASN A 4 -3.89 -33.14 -16.51
CA ASN A 4 -3.95 -31.78 -17.03
C ASN A 4 -2.51 -31.26 -17.22
N PRO A 5 -2.11 -30.90 -18.46
CA PRO A 5 -0.75 -30.44 -18.77
C PRO A 5 -0.37 -29.12 -18.07
N ASP A 6 -1.33 -28.40 -17.49
CA ASP A 6 -1.10 -27.15 -16.77
C ASP A 6 -0.89 -27.33 -15.25
N ASN A 7 -0.93 -28.57 -14.74
CA ASN A 7 -0.69 -28.86 -13.33
C ASN A 7 0.80 -28.81 -13.00
N TYR A 8 1.16 -28.17 -11.89
CA TYR A 8 2.54 -28.10 -11.42
C TYR A 8 2.64 -28.30 -9.91
N VAL A 9 3.81 -28.71 -9.45
CA VAL A 9 4.18 -28.75 -8.04
C VAL A 9 5.22 -27.69 -7.75
N LEU A 10 5.38 -27.35 -6.48
CA LEU A 10 6.39 -26.39 -6.03
C LEU A 10 7.57 -27.12 -5.41
N VAL A 11 8.75 -26.87 -5.96
CA VAL A 11 10.03 -27.40 -5.48
C VAL A 11 10.77 -26.30 -4.75
N LEU A 12 11.08 -26.56 -3.47
CA LEU A 12 11.85 -25.68 -2.61
C LEU A 12 13.33 -26.10 -2.66
N GLU A 13 14.20 -25.14 -2.98
CA GLU A 13 15.65 -25.20 -2.82
C GLU A 13 16.03 -24.51 -1.51
N ASP A 14 16.61 -25.26 -0.57
CA ASP A 14 17.14 -24.74 0.70
C ASP A 14 18.66 -24.67 0.66
N ARG A 15 19.20 -23.45 0.69
CA ARG A 15 20.64 -23.14 0.69
C ARG A 15 21.16 -22.70 2.05
N SER A 16 20.38 -22.81 3.12
CA SER A 16 20.78 -22.36 4.46
C SER A 16 22.05 -23.04 4.99
N GLU A 17 22.32 -24.27 4.54
CA GLU A 17 23.50 -25.06 4.92
C GLU A 17 24.63 -25.03 3.87
N THR A 18 24.49 -24.25 2.79
CA THR A 18 25.52 -24.16 1.73
C THR A 18 26.68 -23.26 2.13
N LYS A 19 27.87 -23.55 1.60
CA LYS A 19 29.09 -22.78 1.90
C LYS A 19 29.23 -21.55 0.99
N SER A 20 28.69 -21.61 -0.22
CA SER A 20 28.65 -20.52 -1.20
C SER A 20 27.21 -20.26 -1.68
N PRO A 21 26.81 -18.99 -1.91
CA PRO A 21 25.51 -18.66 -2.49
C PRO A 21 25.26 -19.28 -3.88
N ALA A 22 26.33 -19.65 -4.58
CA ALA A 22 26.29 -20.28 -5.89
C ALA A 22 26.07 -21.81 -5.82
N ASP A 23 26.26 -22.44 -4.66
CA ASP A 23 26.09 -23.88 -4.49
C ASP A 23 24.60 -24.26 -4.58
N PRO A 24 24.27 -25.43 -5.16
CA PRO A 24 22.90 -25.91 -5.18
C PRO A 24 22.44 -26.29 -3.76
N GLY A 25 21.23 -25.86 -3.41
CA GLY A 25 20.59 -26.22 -2.14
C GLY A 25 19.94 -27.60 -2.15
N ARG A 26 19.46 -28.04 -0.98
CA ARG A 26 18.64 -29.25 -0.87
C ARG A 26 17.28 -29.02 -1.52
N LEU A 27 16.87 -29.94 -2.40
CA LEU A 27 15.55 -29.90 -3.04
C LEU A 27 14.52 -30.69 -2.25
N SER A 28 13.32 -30.14 -2.11
CA SER A 28 12.15 -30.81 -1.53
C SER A 28 10.85 -30.33 -2.18
N VAL A 29 9.80 -31.15 -2.16
CA VAL A 29 8.49 -30.79 -2.75
C VAL A 29 7.54 -30.40 -1.66
N VAL A 30 6.77 -29.33 -1.89
CA VAL A 30 5.70 -28.92 -0.99
C VAL A 30 4.62 -30.00 -0.91
N SER A 31 4.29 -30.44 0.31
CA SER A 31 3.22 -31.39 0.60
C SER A 31 2.02 -30.79 1.34
N GLY A 32 2.15 -29.57 1.87
CA GLY A 32 1.04 -28.87 2.51
C GLY A 32 1.49 -27.82 3.52
N GLN A 33 0.60 -27.50 4.47
CA GLN A 33 0.88 -26.63 5.60
C GLN A 33 0.22 -27.19 6.88
N ASP A 34 0.78 -26.88 8.05
CA ASP A 34 0.12 -27.16 9.34
C ASP A 34 -0.91 -26.09 9.75
N GLU A 35 -1.59 -26.31 10.88
CA GLU A 35 -2.62 -25.40 11.43
C GLU A 35 -2.09 -24.00 11.77
N LYS A 36 -0.76 -23.86 11.93
CA LYS A 36 -0.07 -22.59 12.19
C LYS A 36 0.46 -21.96 10.90
N GLY A 37 0.16 -22.57 9.75
CA GLY A 37 0.58 -22.15 8.43
C GLY A 37 2.00 -22.59 8.06
N LYS A 38 2.70 -23.39 8.87
CA LYS A 38 4.07 -23.85 8.59
C LYS A 38 4.07 -24.81 7.40
N ILE A 39 4.89 -24.55 6.39
CA ILE A 39 4.97 -25.37 5.18
C ILE A 39 5.63 -26.70 5.52
N LYS A 40 5.04 -27.77 4.98
CA LYS A 40 5.58 -29.11 5.00
C LYS A 40 6.15 -29.44 3.63
N THR A 41 7.32 -30.06 3.61
CA THR A 41 7.93 -30.60 2.40
C THR A 41 8.23 -32.07 2.58
N VAL A 42 8.33 -32.78 1.47
CA VAL A 42 8.73 -34.18 1.36
C VAL A 42 9.86 -34.31 0.35
N GLU A 43 10.53 -35.45 0.34
CA GLU A 43 11.57 -35.71 -0.65
C GLU A 43 10.98 -35.76 -2.06
N PRO A 44 11.71 -35.27 -3.08
CA PRO A 44 11.25 -35.22 -4.45
C PRO A 44 11.37 -36.60 -5.13
N THR A 45 10.63 -37.60 -4.65
CA THR A 45 10.64 -38.98 -5.17
C THR A 45 9.23 -39.45 -5.53
N GLU A 46 9.12 -40.42 -6.46
CA GLU A 46 7.81 -40.99 -6.84
C GLU A 46 7.09 -41.66 -5.67
N GLU A 47 7.83 -42.24 -4.71
CA GLU A 47 7.26 -42.80 -3.48
C GLU A 47 6.45 -41.77 -2.68
N HIS A 48 6.85 -40.50 -2.75
CA HIS A 48 6.17 -39.39 -2.08
C HIS A 48 5.18 -38.64 -2.97
N ARG A 49 4.98 -39.05 -4.23
CA ARG A 49 4.17 -38.31 -5.20
C ARG A 49 2.74 -38.07 -4.73
N ALA A 50 2.15 -39.04 -4.03
CA ALA A 50 0.80 -38.91 -3.47
C ALA A 50 0.70 -37.81 -2.39
N ALA A 51 1.81 -37.40 -1.79
CA ALA A 51 1.88 -36.34 -0.80
C ALA A 51 2.11 -34.96 -1.42
N PHE A 52 2.38 -34.84 -2.72
CA PHE A 52 2.66 -33.55 -3.34
C PHE A 52 1.41 -32.68 -3.42
N LEU A 53 1.59 -31.41 -3.06
CA LEU A 53 0.56 -30.41 -3.28
C LEU A 53 0.63 -29.93 -4.74
N VAL A 54 -0.39 -30.30 -5.52
CA VAL A 54 -0.50 -29.95 -6.95
C VAL A 54 -1.31 -28.66 -7.10
N PHE A 55 -0.77 -27.72 -7.87
CA PHE A 55 -1.36 -26.43 -8.15
C PHE A 55 -1.81 -26.33 -9.61
N LYS A 56 -2.88 -25.57 -9.85
CA LYS A 56 -3.36 -25.20 -11.18
C LYS A 56 -3.02 -23.74 -11.48
N LYS A 57 -2.77 -23.43 -12.76
CA LYS A 57 -2.33 -22.10 -13.26
C LYS A 57 -3.19 -20.90 -12.82
N ASN A 58 -4.46 -21.11 -12.47
CA ASN A 58 -5.41 -20.06 -12.07
C ASN A 58 -6.09 -20.31 -10.70
N ASP A 59 -5.49 -21.12 -9.83
CA ASP A 59 -6.08 -21.46 -8.54
C ASP A 59 -5.80 -20.39 -7.46
N GLY A 60 -6.84 -19.99 -6.72
CA GLY A 60 -6.72 -19.08 -5.58
C GLY A 60 -5.92 -19.68 -4.40
N LEU A 61 -5.74 -21.01 -4.38
CA LEU A 61 -4.94 -21.72 -3.36
C LEU A 61 -3.47 -21.29 -3.34
N LEU A 62 -2.86 -21.01 -4.50
CA LEU A 62 -1.46 -20.57 -4.57
C LEU A 62 -1.27 -19.25 -3.80
N LYS A 63 -2.22 -18.32 -3.88
CA LYS A 63 -2.08 -16.99 -3.27
C LYS A 63 -2.01 -17.06 -1.75
N ASN A 64 -2.86 -17.89 -1.14
CA ASN A 64 -2.85 -18.10 0.31
C ASN A 64 -1.59 -18.84 0.74
N PHE A 65 -1.16 -19.83 -0.06
CA PHE A 65 0.06 -20.59 0.16
C PHE A 65 1.32 -19.70 0.13
N MET A 66 1.47 -18.85 -0.89
CA MET A 66 2.62 -17.94 -1.06
C MET A 66 2.72 -16.90 0.06
N THR A 67 1.58 -16.47 0.60
CA THR A 67 1.54 -15.53 1.74
C THR A 67 2.19 -16.13 2.99
N ASN A 68 1.94 -17.41 3.28
CA ASN A 68 2.51 -18.12 4.42
C ASN A 68 3.97 -18.54 4.20
N LEU A 69 4.31 -18.94 2.98
CA LEU A 69 5.66 -19.30 2.57
C LEU A 69 6.63 -18.12 2.76
N ARG A 70 6.27 -16.91 2.32
CA ARG A 70 7.08 -15.70 2.52
C ARG A 70 7.38 -15.43 4.00
N ARG A 71 6.38 -15.61 4.86
CA ARG A 71 6.52 -15.36 6.32
C ARG A 71 7.56 -16.27 6.97
N GLN A 72 7.72 -17.49 6.46
CA GLN A 72 8.62 -18.49 7.04
C GLN A 72 10.04 -18.40 6.51
N PHE A 73 10.20 -18.02 5.24
CA PHE A 73 11.49 -18.06 4.54
C PHE A 73 12.02 -16.64 4.29
N ASN A 74 11.97 -15.78 5.31
CA ASN A 74 12.17 -14.33 5.23
C ASN A 74 13.65 -13.89 5.00
N ASP A 75 14.40 -14.68 4.22
CA ASP A 75 15.65 -14.31 3.55
C ASP A 75 15.63 -14.89 2.11
N PRO A 76 15.40 -14.05 1.08
CA PRO A 76 15.30 -14.50 -0.30
C PRO A 76 16.63 -15.02 -0.89
N THR A 77 17.74 -14.85 -0.16
CA THR A 77 19.07 -15.28 -0.60
C THR A 77 19.36 -16.75 -0.31
N HIS A 78 18.67 -17.36 0.67
CA HIS A 78 18.89 -18.76 1.06
C HIS A 78 17.84 -19.73 0.51
N PHE A 79 16.72 -19.25 -0.01
CA PHE A 79 15.65 -20.11 -0.52
C PHE A 79 15.35 -19.85 -2.00
N GLY A 80 15.16 -20.92 -2.77
CA GLY A 80 14.63 -20.90 -4.13
C GLY A 80 13.30 -21.63 -4.18
N LEU A 81 12.35 -21.15 -4.97
CA LEU A 81 11.09 -21.85 -5.19
C LEU A 81 10.84 -21.92 -6.69
N TYR A 82 10.59 -23.12 -7.21
CA TYR A 82 10.50 -23.36 -8.64
C TYR A 82 9.22 -24.15 -8.96
N LYS A 83 8.60 -23.83 -10.10
CA LYS A 83 7.50 -24.62 -10.64
C LYS A 83 8.08 -25.77 -11.45
N VAL A 84 7.60 -26.97 -11.17
CA VAL A 84 7.90 -28.16 -11.97
C VAL A 84 6.57 -28.79 -12.36
N LEU A 85 6.43 -29.20 -13.63
CA LEU A 85 5.22 -29.86 -14.09
C LEU A 85 4.93 -31.11 -13.25
N ALA A 86 3.68 -31.29 -12.87
CA ALA A 86 3.26 -32.46 -12.09
C ALA A 86 3.35 -33.76 -12.91
N ASN A 87 3.27 -33.61 -14.24
CA ASN A 87 3.53 -34.65 -15.22
C ASN A 87 5.00 -34.55 -15.64
N GLY A 88 5.75 -35.65 -15.53
CA GLY A 88 7.20 -35.64 -15.76
C GLY A 88 7.98 -34.99 -14.62
N PHE A 89 7.49 -35.09 -13.38
CA PHE A 89 8.11 -34.46 -12.22
C PHE A 89 9.56 -34.92 -11.97
N GLU A 90 9.85 -36.22 -12.07
CA GLU A 90 11.22 -36.75 -11.85
C GLU A 90 12.23 -36.09 -12.79
N GLU A 91 11.89 -36.05 -14.08
CA GLU A 91 12.70 -35.42 -15.14
C GLU A 91 12.84 -33.92 -14.88
N GLY A 92 11.74 -33.27 -14.47
CA GLY A 92 11.72 -31.85 -14.14
C GLY A 92 12.59 -31.49 -12.94
N VAL A 93 12.61 -32.30 -11.88
CA VAL A 93 13.50 -32.08 -10.72
C VAL A 93 14.94 -32.41 -11.05
N ALA A 94 15.19 -33.47 -11.80
CA ALA A 94 16.54 -33.80 -12.25
C ALA A 94 17.13 -32.68 -13.13
N SER A 95 16.32 -32.15 -14.06
CA SER A 95 16.67 -30.99 -14.88
C SER A 95 16.93 -29.74 -14.03
N LEU A 96 16.04 -29.45 -13.07
CA LEU A 96 16.22 -28.33 -12.12
C LEU A 96 17.51 -28.48 -11.33
N HIS A 97 17.80 -29.66 -10.80
CA HIS A 97 19.03 -29.93 -10.06
C HIS A 97 20.28 -29.71 -10.92
N ALA A 98 20.27 -30.19 -12.17
CA ALA A 98 21.37 -29.97 -13.13
C ALA A 98 21.57 -28.49 -13.47
N MET A 99 20.47 -27.74 -13.66
CA MET A 99 20.53 -26.29 -13.89
C MET A 99 21.14 -25.55 -12.70
N LEU A 100 20.74 -25.93 -11.48
CA LEU A 100 21.22 -25.32 -10.23
C LEU A 100 22.72 -25.56 -9.98
N GLN A 101 23.26 -26.70 -10.41
CA GLN A 101 24.71 -26.97 -10.35
C GLN A 101 25.53 -25.99 -11.19
N ASN A 102 24.96 -25.47 -12.29
CA ASN A 102 25.61 -24.56 -13.22
C ASN A 102 24.81 -23.24 -13.39
N ARG A 103 24.30 -22.70 -12.28
CA ARG A 103 23.31 -21.60 -12.28
C ARG A 103 23.78 -20.28 -12.87
N GLU A 104 25.09 -20.05 -12.90
CA GLU A 104 25.70 -18.82 -13.45
C GLU A 104 25.82 -18.84 -14.98
N SER A 105 25.61 -19.99 -15.63
CA SER A 105 25.56 -20.02 -17.09
C SER A 105 24.37 -19.19 -17.61
N PRO A 106 24.53 -18.41 -18.69
CA PRO A 106 23.46 -17.54 -19.18
C PRO A 106 22.16 -18.28 -19.51
N GLU A 107 22.26 -19.50 -20.04
CA GLU A 107 21.12 -20.34 -20.38
C GLU A 107 20.38 -20.84 -19.13
N ASN A 108 21.10 -21.43 -18.17
CA ASN A 108 20.48 -21.88 -16.92
C ASN A 108 19.91 -20.71 -16.13
N LYS A 109 20.58 -19.55 -16.14
CA LYS A 109 20.08 -18.35 -15.45
C LYS A 109 18.73 -17.90 -16.01
N ALA A 110 18.56 -17.92 -17.34
CA ALA A 110 17.29 -17.59 -17.99
C ALA A 110 16.19 -18.62 -17.66
N GLN A 111 16.49 -19.92 -17.79
CA GLN A 111 15.52 -20.99 -17.52
C GLN A 111 15.12 -21.06 -16.04
N LEU A 112 16.09 -20.92 -15.13
CA LEU A 112 15.83 -20.83 -13.69
C LEU A 112 14.99 -19.60 -13.37
N GLN A 113 15.21 -18.46 -14.02
CA GLN A 113 14.40 -17.26 -13.80
C GLN A 113 12.95 -17.44 -14.26
N GLU A 114 12.72 -18.13 -15.38
CA GLU A 114 11.38 -18.42 -15.90
C GLU A 114 10.61 -19.42 -15.02
N ALA A 115 11.31 -20.48 -14.55
CA ALA A 115 10.71 -21.49 -13.69
C ALA A 115 10.57 -21.04 -12.23
N ARG A 116 11.37 -20.05 -11.79
CA ARG A 116 11.36 -19.54 -10.42
C ARG A 116 10.03 -18.87 -10.14
N VAL A 117 9.41 -19.27 -9.04
CA VAL A 117 8.34 -18.50 -8.43
C VAL A 117 9.01 -17.28 -7.78
N PRO A 118 8.75 -16.07 -8.27
CA PRO A 118 9.29 -14.88 -7.66
C PRO A 118 8.71 -14.74 -6.26
N PHE A 119 9.56 -14.81 -5.23
CA PHE A 119 9.19 -14.36 -3.88
C PHE A 119 8.80 -12.87 -3.87
N GLU A 120 9.11 -12.14 -4.95
CA GLU A 120 8.78 -10.73 -5.17
C GLU A 120 7.51 -10.46 -5.98
N ASP A 121 6.72 -11.47 -6.37
CA ASP A 121 5.42 -11.21 -7.03
C ASP A 121 4.24 -11.56 -6.13
N ASN A 122 4.10 -10.79 -5.07
CA ASN A 122 2.83 -10.10 -4.93
C ASN A 122 3.12 -8.72 -5.53
N PRO A 123 2.59 -8.37 -6.73
CA PRO A 123 2.87 -7.06 -7.31
C PRO A 123 2.60 -6.02 -6.24
N PRO A 124 3.48 -5.01 -6.03
CA PRO A 124 3.22 -3.95 -5.07
C PRO A 124 1.86 -3.37 -5.43
N ALA A 125 0.82 -3.75 -4.67
CA ALA A 125 -0.59 -3.64 -5.03
C ALA A 125 -0.79 -3.06 -6.43
N GLN A 126 -0.65 -3.89 -7.50
CA GLN A 126 -0.59 -3.47 -8.93
C GLN A 126 -0.58 -1.95 -9.04
N LYS A 127 0.60 -1.30 -9.09
CA LYS A 127 0.66 0.18 -9.23
C LYS A 127 -0.42 0.56 -10.22
N LEU A 128 -1.52 1.14 -9.69
CA LEU A 128 -2.70 1.33 -10.51
C LEU A 128 -2.19 2.15 -11.68
N SER A 129 -2.42 1.68 -12.90
CA SER A 129 -2.06 2.47 -14.07
C SER A 129 -2.64 3.85 -13.87
N ALA A 130 -1.88 4.85 -14.27
CA ALA A 130 -2.36 6.22 -14.22
C ALA A 130 -3.74 6.27 -14.89
N ILE A 131 -4.64 7.05 -14.29
CA ILE A 131 -5.96 7.27 -14.83
C ILE A 131 -5.78 7.88 -16.22
N ASP A 132 -6.42 7.25 -17.19
CA ASP A 132 -6.57 7.82 -18.52
C ASP A 132 -7.39 9.13 -18.42
N PRO A 133 -6.82 10.29 -18.77
CA PRO A 133 -7.50 11.58 -18.68
C PRO A 133 -8.86 11.60 -19.39
N GLU A 134 -9.04 10.83 -20.46
CA GLU A 134 -10.30 10.79 -21.21
C GLU A 134 -11.44 10.14 -20.42
N LYS A 135 -11.12 9.36 -19.38
CA LYS A 135 -12.11 8.69 -18.51
C LYS A 135 -12.58 9.57 -17.36
N VAL A 136 -11.97 10.73 -17.16
CA VAL A 136 -12.34 11.67 -16.10
C VAL A 136 -13.53 12.51 -16.56
N ASP A 137 -14.55 12.65 -15.72
CA ASP A 137 -15.66 13.57 -15.98
C ASP A 137 -15.22 15.02 -15.73
N TRP A 138 -14.52 15.61 -16.70
CA TRP A 138 -14.06 16.99 -16.60
C TRP A 138 -15.20 18.00 -16.47
N LYS A 139 -16.39 17.69 -17.00
CA LYS A 139 -17.56 18.57 -16.89
C LYS A 139 -18.01 18.68 -15.43
N GLU A 140 -17.92 17.60 -14.65
CA GLU A 140 -18.18 17.63 -13.21
C GLU A 140 -17.21 18.57 -12.48
N LEU A 141 -15.90 18.47 -12.77
CA LEU A 141 -14.89 19.35 -12.17
C LEU A 141 -15.06 20.82 -12.60
N GLU A 142 -15.35 21.08 -13.87
CA GLU A 142 -15.56 22.43 -14.40
C GLU A 142 -16.75 23.13 -13.74
N ARG A 143 -17.84 22.40 -13.47
CA ARG A 143 -18.99 22.91 -12.70
C ARG A 143 -18.62 23.37 -11.29
N LEU A 144 -17.54 22.83 -10.74
CA LEU A 144 -16.97 23.21 -9.44
C LEU A 144 -15.87 24.27 -9.55
N GLY A 145 -15.67 24.86 -10.73
CA GLY A 145 -14.63 25.87 -10.98
C GLY A 145 -13.21 25.29 -11.04
N VAL A 146 -13.07 24.02 -11.42
CA VAL A 146 -11.79 23.30 -11.55
C VAL A 146 -11.62 22.81 -12.98
N SER A 147 -10.72 23.44 -13.74
CA SER A 147 -10.38 23.00 -15.09
C SER A 147 -9.09 22.15 -15.09
N PRO A 148 -8.86 21.33 -16.13
CA PRO A 148 -7.60 20.60 -16.31
C PRO A 148 -6.37 21.51 -16.28
N GLU A 149 -6.44 22.68 -16.93
CA GLU A 149 -5.33 23.64 -17.02
C GLU A 149 -5.02 24.23 -15.64
N LYS A 150 -6.05 24.51 -14.84
CA LYS A 150 -5.88 24.99 -13.46
C LYS A 150 -5.22 23.94 -12.59
N LEU A 151 -5.56 22.65 -12.76
CA LEU A 151 -4.93 21.53 -12.06
C LEU A 151 -3.48 21.31 -12.52
N GLU A 152 -3.18 21.54 -13.79
CA GLU A 152 -1.81 21.43 -14.29
C GLU A 152 -0.94 22.57 -13.76
N ALA A 153 -1.42 23.81 -13.87
CA ALA A 153 -0.70 25.01 -13.46
C ALA A 153 -0.29 25.01 -11.97
N ASN A 154 -1.07 24.35 -11.10
CA ASN A 154 -0.78 24.22 -9.68
C ASN A 154 -0.23 22.83 -9.27
N GLY A 155 0.16 21.99 -10.24
CA GLY A 155 0.82 20.70 -10.01
C GLY A 155 -0.09 19.61 -9.44
N ASN A 156 -1.42 19.76 -9.52
CA ASN A 156 -2.39 18.80 -9.00
C ASN A 156 -2.89 17.79 -10.02
N LEU A 157 -2.78 18.06 -11.33
CA LEU A 157 -3.26 17.16 -12.37
C LEU A 157 -2.58 15.79 -12.29
N ASN A 158 -1.24 15.77 -12.20
CA ASN A 158 -0.49 14.52 -12.10
C ASN A 158 -0.87 13.73 -10.83
N ARG A 159 -1.07 14.41 -9.70
CA ARG A 159 -1.48 13.77 -8.45
C ARG A 159 -2.85 13.11 -8.59
N LEU A 160 -3.81 13.85 -9.13
CA LEU A 160 -5.19 13.38 -9.33
C LEU A 160 -5.22 12.13 -10.21
N LEU A 161 -4.52 12.16 -11.34
CA LEU A 161 -4.44 11.04 -12.29
C LEU A 161 -3.67 9.83 -11.74
N ASN A 162 -2.78 10.03 -10.75
CA ASN A 162 -2.04 8.95 -10.10
C ASN A 162 -2.67 8.51 -8.77
N TRP A 163 -4.00 8.63 -8.65
CA TRP A 163 -4.77 8.13 -7.50
C TRP A 163 -4.41 8.80 -6.16
N GLN A 164 -3.83 9.99 -6.21
CA GLN A 164 -3.48 10.78 -5.03
C GLN A 164 -4.48 11.91 -4.83
N LYS A 165 -4.65 12.30 -3.57
CA LYS A 165 -5.34 13.54 -3.24
C LYS A 165 -4.51 14.73 -3.76
N THR A 166 -5.17 15.71 -4.37
CA THR A 166 -4.59 17.02 -4.70
C THR A 166 -4.12 17.75 -3.43
N GLY A 167 -3.38 18.85 -3.57
CA GLY A 167 -3.32 19.89 -2.56
C GLY A 167 -4.67 20.59 -2.38
N LEU A 168 -4.70 21.64 -1.56
CA LEU A 168 -5.90 22.47 -1.43
C LEU A 168 -6.16 23.21 -2.74
N ILE A 169 -7.39 23.10 -3.23
CA ILE A 169 -7.86 23.82 -4.40
C ILE A 169 -9.16 24.54 -4.05
N SER A 170 -9.33 25.74 -4.58
CA SER A 170 -10.56 26.51 -4.42
C SER A 170 -11.65 25.95 -5.35
N LEU A 171 -12.79 25.59 -4.76
CA LEU A 171 -14.01 25.17 -5.41
C LEU A 171 -15.05 26.29 -5.41
N ALA A 172 -15.83 26.36 -6.47
CA ALA A 172 -17.01 27.20 -6.62
C ALA A 172 -18.22 26.28 -6.75
N VAL A 173 -18.90 25.99 -5.63
CA VAL A 173 -20.01 25.05 -5.58
C VAL A 173 -21.33 25.79 -5.84
N PRO A 174 -22.04 25.50 -6.94
CA PRO A 174 -23.36 26.09 -7.18
C PRO A 174 -24.38 25.64 -6.13
N PHE A 175 -25.10 26.59 -5.55
CA PHE A 175 -26.16 26.34 -4.56
C PHE A 175 -27.35 27.27 -4.81
N GLY A 176 -28.34 26.78 -5.55
CA GLY A 176 -29.45 27.61 -6.06
C GLY A 176 -28.92 28.73 -6.96
N ASP A 177 -29.27 29.97 -6.63
CA ASP A 177 -28.83 31.17 -7.35
C ASP A 177 -27.50 31.75 -6.82
N THR A 178 -26.89 31.08 -5.83
CA THR A 178 -25.65 31.51 -5.18
C THR A 178 -24.50 30.54 -5.43
N THR A 179 -23.27 31.02 -5.28
CA THR A 179 -22.07 30.18 -5.39
C THR A 179 -21.35 30.18 -4.05
N ILE A 180 -21.14 28.99 -3.49
CA ILE A 180 -20.35 28.78 -2.28
C ILE A 180 -18.89 28.59 -2.68
N TYR A 181 -18.01 29.46 -2.19
CA TYR A 181 -16.57 29.31 -2.37
C TYR A 181 -15.96 28.60 -1.16
N THR A 182 -15.22 27.53 -1.42
CA THR A 182 -14.56 26.74 -0.36
C THR A 182 -13.25 26.14 -0.86
N GLU A 183 -12.43 25.62 0.03
CA GLU A 183 -11.23 24.87 -0.34
C GLU A 183 -11.40 23.39 0.02
N ALA A 184 -10.91 22.53 -0.86
CA ALA A 184 -10.95 21.10 -0.66
C ALA A 184 -9.75 20.41 -1.32
N ARG A 185 -9.55 19.14 -0.96
CA ARG A 185 -8.69 18.24 -1.73
C ARG A 185 -9.57 17.32 -2.55
N LEU A 186 -9.19 17.08 -3.79
CA LEU A 186 -9.89 16.16 -4.69
C LEU A 186 -9.13 14.84 -4.82
N ALA A 187 -9.86 13.76 -4.98
CA ALA A 187 -9.33 12.45 -5.37
C ALA A 187 -10.31 11.74 -6.30
N LEU A 188 -9.78 10.94 -7.23
CA LEU A 188 -10.59 10.04 -8.04
C LEU A 188 -10.57 8.63 -7.43
N ARG A 189 -11.72 7.97 -7.42
CA ARG A 189 -11.86 6.57 -6.99
C ARG A 189 -12.75 5.80 -7.94
N THR A 190 -12.49 4.52 -8.11
CA THR A 190 -13.37 3.61 -8.83
C THR A 190 -14.59 3.28 -7.95
N GLY A 191 -15.78 3.59 -8.46
CA GLY A 191 -17.06 3.22 -7.85
C GLY A 191 -17.34 1.73 -7.98
N ALA A 192 -18.40 1.26 -7.31
CA ALA A 192 -18.82 -0.15 -7.37
C ALA A 192 -19.27 -0.60 -8.78
N ASP A 193 -19.63 0.36 -9.63
CA ASP A 193 -20.00 0.19 -11.03
C ASP A 193 -18.80 0.21 -11.99
N GLY A 194 -17.57 0.33 -11.45
CA GLY A 194 -16.35 0.42 -12.24
C GLY A 194 -16.06 1.82 -12.82
N ARG A 195 -16.93 2.81 -12.60
CA ARG A 195 -16.73 4.18 -13.10
C ARG A 195 -15.86 5.00 -12.17
N LEU A 196 -15.17 6.01 -12.70
CA LEU A 196 -14.44 6.97 -11.88
C LEU A 196 -15.44 7.92 -11.22
N SER A 197 -15.27 8.13 -9.93
CA SER A 197 -16.06 9.05 -9.11
C SER A 197 -15.15 10.08 -8.45
N LEU A 198 -15.61 11.34 -8.47
CA LEU A 198 -14.96 12.44 -7.78
C LEU A 198 -15.23 12.37 -6.27
N ASN A 199 -14.17 12.40 -5.47
CA ASN A 199 -14.24 12.47 -4.02
C ASN A 199 -13.72 13.84 -3.57
N ILE A 200 -14.55 14.58 -2.83
CA ILE A 200 -14.26 15.92 -2.35
C ILE A 200 -14.00 15.88 -0.84
N HIS A 201 -12.79 16.19 -0.43
CA HIS A 201 -12.36 16.24 0.96
C HIS A 201 -12.27 17.69 1.43
N THR A 202 -13.34 18.20 2.04
CA THR A 202 -13.46 19.59 2.51
C THR A 202 -12.65 19.86 3.78
N LEU A 203 -12.34 21.13 4.01
CA LEU A 203 -11.71 21.60 5.25
C LEU A 203 -12.60 21.37 6.48
N ARG A 204 -12.01 20.89 7.58
CA ARG A 204 -12.61 20.85 8.93
C ARG A 204 -11.79 21.68 9.89
N ARG A 205 -12.44 22.27 10.89
CA ARG A 205 -11.74 23.00 11.96
C ARG A 205 -10.80 22.09 12.75
N GLU A 206 -11.26 20.87 13.05
CA GLU A 206 -10.52 19.85 13.78
C GLU A 206 -10.99 18.46 13.36
N PRO A 207 -10.21 17.40 13.66
CA PRO A 207 -10.63 16.03 13.42
C PRO A 207 -11.86 15.67 14.24
N GLN A 208 -12.83 15.00 13.61
CA GLN A 208 -14.03 14.53 14.28
C GLN A 208 -13.74 13.23 15.02
N LEU A 209 -13.38 13.33 16.30
CA LEU A 209 -12.96 12.20 17.12
C LEU A 209 -14.04 11.70 18.11
N ASP A 210 -15.13 12.46 18.28
CA ASP A 210 -16.20 12.14 19.23
C ASP A 210 -17.26 11.19 18.66
N PHE A 211 -17.19 10.89 17.37
CA PHE A 211 -18.07 9.94 16.70
C PHE A 211 -17.30 8.67 16.34
N PRO A 212 -17.96 7.49 16.33
CA PRO A 212 -17.34 6.25 15.89
C PRO A 212 -16.81 6.37 14.46
N TYR A 213 -15.53 6.09 14.28
CA TYR A 213 -14.87 6.06 12.98
C TYR A 213 -14.82 4.63 12.47
N MET A 214 -15.64 4.30 11.47
CA MET A 214 -15.77 2.95 10.93
C MET A 214 -15.99 1.90 12.05
N GLY A 215 -16.90 2.17 12.98
CA GLY A 215 -17.22 1.27 14.10
C GLY A 215 -16.25 1.33 15.28
N HIS A 216 -15.09 1.99 15.16
CA HIS A 216 -14.15 2.18 16.25
C HIS A 216 -14.43 3.49 17.01
N THR A 217 -14.56 3.41 18.33
CA THR A 217 -14.68 4.58 19.21
C THR A 217 -13.33 4.84 19.86
N PHE A 218 -12.78 6.04 19.64
CA PHE A 218 -11.46 6.38 20.16
C PHE A 218 -11.46 6.63 21.67
N SER A 219 -10.50 6.05 22.39
CA SER A 219 -10.24 6.35 23.80
C SER A 219 -9.68 7.78 23.97
N PRO A 220 -9.77 8.39 25.17
CA PRO A 220 -9.17 9.70 25.42
C PRO A 220 -7.69 9.80 25.01
N GLU A 221 -6.92 8.73 25.25
CA GLU A 221 -5.49 8.66 24.90
C GLU A 221 -5.30 8.60 23.38
N GLU A 222 -6.12 7.84 22.67
CA GLU A 222 -6.11 7.80 21.20
C GLU A 222 -6.46 9.15 20.58
N LYS A 223 -7.45 9.84 21.17
CA LYS A 223 -7.81 11.18 20.75
C LYS A 223 -6.64 12.15 20.90
N GLU A 224 -5.98 12.15 22.07
CA GLU A 224 -4.82 13.01 22.29
C GLU A 224 -3.67 12.66 21.34
N GLN A 225 -3.42 11.38 21.04
CA GLN A 225 -2.41 10.97 20.05
C GLN A 225 -2.71 11.52 18.65
N LEU A 226 -3.96 11.36 18.17
CA LEU A 226 -4.36 11.90 16.87
C LEU A 226 -4.32 13.44 16.83
N LEU A 227 -4.68 14.11 17.93
CA LEU A 227 -4.60 15.56 18.03
C LEU A 227 -3.16 16.07 18.07
N THR A 228 -2.25 15.37 18.75
CA THR A 228 -0.86 15.81 18.94
C THR A 228 0.05 15.37 17.80
N GLN A 229 0.05 14.09 17.44
CA GLN A 229 0.97 13.52 16.44
C GLN A 229 0.36 13.47 15.04
N GLY A 230 -0.98 13.43 14.95
CA GLY A 230 -1.67 13.20 13.68
C GLY A 230 -1.65 11.73 13.22
N ASN A 231 -1.03 10.83 13.99
CA ASN A 231 -1.06 9.39 13.79
C ASN A 231 -1.52 8.72 15.09
N LEU A 232 -2.24 7.60 14.96
CA LEU A 232 -2.76 6.89 16.13
C LEU A 232 -1.67 6.17 16.96
N GLY A 233 -0.51 5.88 16.37
CA GLY A 233 0.57 5.18 17.09
C GLY A 233 0.41 3.67 17.21
N ARG A 234 -0.68 3.13 16.67
CA ARG A 234 -0.96 1.69 16.64
C ARG A 234 -1.93 1.36 15.51
N THR A 235 -2.04 0.07 15.21
CA THR A 235 -3.14 -0.45 14.40
C THR A 235 -4.37 -0.74 15.26
N VAL A 236 -5.55 -0.47 14.71
CA VAL A 236 -6.86 -0.77 15.31
C VAL A 236 -7.71 -1.58 14.35
N GLU A 237 -8.67 -2.33 14.88
CA GLU A 237 -9.69 -2.98 14.06
C GLU A 237 -10.77 -1.97 13.69
N LEU A 238 -11.09 -1.87 12.41
CA LEU A 238 -12.17 -1.05 11.88
C LEU A 238 -13.24 -1.96 11.27
N SER A 239 -14.49 -1.67 11.59
CA SER A 239 -15.69 -2.42 11.19
C SER A 239 -16.62 -1.49 10.40
N PRO A 240 -16.39 -1.31 9.09
CA PRO A 240 -17.25 -0.49 8.25
C PRO A 240 -18.69 -1.04 8.20
N LYS A 241 -19.68 -0.18 7.93
CA LYS A 241 -21.09 -0.60 7.75
C LYS A 241 -21.28 -1.60 6.60
N LYS A 242 -20.37 -1.61 5.62
CA LYS A 242 -20.35 -2.52 4.48
C LYS A 242 -18.94 -3.11 4.34
N GLY A 243 -18.85 -4.42 4.30
CA GLY A 243 -17.59 -5.16 4.18
C GLY A 243 -17.08 -5.73 5.50
N GLU A 244 -16.06 -6.57 5.41
CA GLU A 244 -15.47 -7.26 6.56
C GLU A 244 -14.63 -6.31 7.44
N PRO A 245 -14.59 -6.55 8.78
CA PRO A 245 -13.64 -5.91 9.66
C PRO A 245 -12.19 -6.09 9.21
N PHE A 246 -11.35 -5.09 9.49
CA PHE A 246 -9.94 -5.16 9.15
C PHE A 246 -9.06 -4.32 10.08
N ARG A 247 -7.80 -4.74 10.25
CA ARG A 247 -6.80 -3.93 10.95
C ARG A 247 -6.28 -2.82 10.08
N ALA A 248 -6.16 -1.62 10.64
CA ALA A 248 -5.75 -0.42 9.93
C ALA A 248 -4.85 0.48 10.77
N TYR A 249 -3.96 1.20 10.09
CA TYR A 249 -3.39 2.44 10.61
C TYR A 249 -4.40 3.56 10.44
N VAL A 250 -4.42 4.50 11.38
CA VAL A 250 -5.29 5.69 11.33
C VAL A 250 -4.43 6.94 11.50
N SER A 251 -4.63 7.90 10.62
CA SER A 251 -3.96 9.21 10.65
C SER A 251 -4.95 10.34 10.35
N VAL A 252 -4.53 11.56 10.63
CA VAL A 252 -5.23 12.80 10.26
C VAL A 252 -4.60 13.36 8.99
N ASP A 253 -5.41 13.62 7.97
CA ASP A 253 -5.02 14.44 6.82
C ASP A 253 -4.76 15.86 7.31
N ARG A 254 -3.49 16.27 7.31
CA ARG A 254 -3.06 17.56 7.86
C ARG A 254 -3.62 18.77 7.10
N LEU A 255 -4.14 18.61 5.90
CA LEU A 255 -4.72 19.73 5.15
C LEU A 255 -6.21 19.90 5.42
N THR A 256 -6.94 18.81 5.66
CA THR A 256 -8.41 18.83 5.78
C THR A 256 -8.92 18.47 7.18
N ASN A 257 -8.02 18.05 8.07
CA ASN A 257 -8.33 17.46 9.38
C ASN A 257 -9.26 16.23 9.29
N GLU A 258 -9.33 15.58 8.14
CA GLU A 258 -10.09 14.35 7.94
C GLU A 258 -9.34 13.15 8.54
N LEU A 259 -10.08 12.21 9.15
CA LEU A 259 -9.52 10.90 9.51
C LEU A 259 -9.36 10.02 8.27
N VAL A 260 -8.19 9.40 8.13
CA VAL A 260 -7.84 8.51 7.02
C VAL A 260 -7.36 7.19 7.59
N SER A 261 -7.82 6.09 6.99
CA SER A 261 -7.37 4.74 7.33
C SER A 261 -6.62 4.06 6.19
N LEU A 262 -5.63 3.26 6.56
CA LEU A 262 -4.83 2.44 5.65
C LEU A 262 -4.80 1.02 6.18
N ARG A 263 -5.28 0.05 5.40
CA ARG A 263 -5.27 -1.36 5.82
C ARG A 263 -3.86 -1.83 6.10
N ALA A 264 -3.66 -2.47 7.25
CA ALA A 264 -2.35 -2.91 7.69
C ALA A 264 -1.76 -3.98 6.75
N ASP A 265 -2.61 -4.85 6.21
CA ASP A 265 -2.24 -5.91 5.25
C ASP A 265 -1.75 -5.39 3.89
N ARG A 266 -1.92 -4.09 3.59
CA ARG A 266 -1.46 -3.46 2.34
C ARG A 266 -0.17 -2.67 2.51
N VAL A 267 0.38 -2.59 3.72
CA VAL A 267 1.62 -1.86 4.00
C VAL A 267 2.76 -2.86 4.13
N GLN A 268 3.79 -2.71 3.31
CA GLN A 268 5.02 -3.47 3.44
C GLN A 268 6.08 -2.58 4.08
N ILE A 269 6.56 -2.99 5.26
CA ILE A 269 7.65 -2.30 5.96
C ILE A 269 8.97 -2.98 5.55
N PRO A 270 9.87 -2.28 4.83
CA PRO A 270 11.16 -2.84 4.47
C PRO A 270 12.05 -2.99 5.71
N HIS A 271 12.96 -3.98 5.68
CA HIS A 271 13.98 -4.16 6.73
C HIS A 271 15.10 -3.12 6.64
N GLU A 272 15.24 -2.42 5.52
CA GLU A 272 16.20 -1.35 5.33
C GLU A 272 15.49 -0.09 4.84
N ILE A 273 15.81 1.05 5.44
CA ILE A 273 15.26 2.35 5.07
C ILE A 273 16.42 3.32 4.90
N LYS A 274 16.56 3.88 3.69
CA LYS A 274 17.55 4.92 3.39
C LYS A 274 18.99 4.53 3.79
N GLY A 275 19.37 3.28 3.57
CA GLY A 275 20.71 2.76 3.88
C GLY A 275 20.89 2.25 5.31
N VAL A 276 19.85 2.28 6.14
CA VAL A 276 19.90 1.82 7.54
C VAL A 276 19.03 0.58 7.70
N ARG A 277 19.63 -0.53 8.15
CA ARG A 277 18.92 -1.76 8.50
C ARG A 277 18.26 -1.60 9.87
N LEU A 278 16.96 -1.84 9.93
CA LEU A 278 16.18 -1.81 11.17
C LEU A 278 16.49 -3.05 12.03
N SER A 279 16.50 -2.87 13.35
CA SER A 279 16.46 -4.01 14.28
C SER A 279 15.11 -4.73 14.20
N GLU A 280 15.05 -5.96 14.68
CA GLU A 280 13.79 -6.71 14.75
C GLU A 280 12.76 -6.01 15.64
N GLU A 281 13.19 -5.37 16.74
CA GLU A 281 12.28 -4.58 17.58
C GLU A 281 11.75 -3.35 16.85
N GLN A 282 12.61 -2.65 16.10
CA GLN A 282 12.25 -1.48 15.31
C GLN A 282 11.27 -1.85 14.19
N HIS A 283 11.57 -2.91 13.44
CA HIS A 283 10.71 -3.41 12.36
C HIS A 283 9.33 -3.83 12.88
N ARG A 284 9.29 -4.58 13.98
CA ARG A 284 8.04 -4.97 14.66
C ARG A 284 7.26 -3.76 15.15
N ALA A 285 7.92 -2.82 15.83
CA ALA A 285 7.27 -1.60 16.33
C ALA A 285 6.66 -0.78 15.19
N LEU A 286 7.38 -0.60 14.09
CA LEU A 286 6.90 0.14 12.93
C LEU A 286 5.73 -0.57 12.24
N THR A 287 5.79 -1.90 12.13
CA THR A 287 4.69 -2.75 11.62
C THR A 287 3.44 -2.68 12.51
N GLU A 288 3.61 -2.49 13.81
CA GLU A 288 2.49 -2.28 14.72
C GLU A 288 1.93 -0.86 14.67
N GLY A 289 2.61 0.07 13.99
CA GLY A 289 2.23 1.48 13.83
C GLY A 289 2.90 2.44 14.83
N ARG A 290 3.82 1.94 15.66
CA ARG A 290 4.52 2.73 16.67
C ARG A 290 5.63 3.58 16.03
N PRO A 291 5.91 4.77 16.59
CA PRO A 291 7.03 5.59 16.14
C PRO A 291 8.36 4.94 16.52
N VAL A 292 9.35 5.02 15.62
CA VAL A 292 10.67 4.42 15.79
C VAL A 292 11.75 5.45 15.45
N GLN A 293 12.66 5.73 16.39
CA GLN A 293 13.82 6.57 16.10
C GLN A 293 14.83 5.79 15.26
N VAL A 294 15.28 6.40 14.17
CA VAL A 294 16.32 5.86 13.28
C VAL A 294 17.32 6.97 13.01
N GLU A 295 18.60 6.63 13.16
CA GLU A 295 19.73 7.56 13.00
C GLU A 295 20.60 7.14 11.81
N GLY A 296 21.33 8.09 11.24
CA GLY A 296 22.31 7.83 10.18
C GLY A 296 21.72 7.50 8.80
N MET A 297 20.44 7.84 8.55
CA MET A 297 19.82 7.65 7.25
C MET A 297 20.41 8.58 6.19
N LEU A 298 20.52 8.12 4.95
CA LEU A 298 21.07 8.90 3.85
C LEU A 298 19.99 9.56 3.00
N SER A 299 20.10 10.88 2.82
CA SER A 299 19.27 11.62 1.88
C SER A 299 19.61 11.24 0.43
N ARG A 300 18.80 11.70 -0.53
CA ARG A 300 19.08 11.50 -1.96
C ARG A 300 20.45 12.07 -2.39
N HIS A 301 20.95 13.06 -1.67
CA HIS A 301 22.25 13.70 -1.92
C HIS A 301 23.38 13.15 -1.03
N GLY A 302 23.16 12.03 -0.33
CA GLY A 302 24.17 11.40 0.52
C GLY A 302 24.41 12.07 1.87
N LYS A 303 23.71 13.16 2.20
CA LYS A 303 23.78 13.78 3.53
C LYS A 303 23.09 12.89 4.58
N PRO A 304 23.75 12.57 5.71
CA PRO A 304 23.12 11.83 6.81
C PRO A 304 22.09 12.67 7.55
N PHE A 305 21.04 12.02 8.05
CA PHE A 305 20.01 12.64 8.88
C PHE A 305 19.35 11.60 9.79
N ASP A 306 18.76 12.09 10.87
CA ASP A 306 18.01 11.29 11.83
C ASP A 306 16.54 11.68 11.77
N ALA A 307 15.64 10.71 11.97
CA ALA A 307 14.22 10.98 12.05
C ALA A 307 13.48 9.90 12.86
N THR A 308 12.30 10.29 13.36
CA THR A 308 11.32 9.32 13.84
C THR A 308 10.55 8.79 12.64
N LEU A 309 10.58 7.49 12.41
CA LEU A 309 9.80 6.82 11.39
C LEU A 309 8.47 6.35 11.96
N GLN A 310 7.39 6.57 11.22
CA GLN A 310 6.07 6.06 11.60
C GLN A 310 5.22 5.81 10.36
N VAL A 311 4.34 4.80 10.38
CA VAL A 311 3.36 4.61 9.30
C VAL A 311 2.30 5.71 9.38
N ASN A 312 2.07 6.38 8.25
CA ASN A 312 1.04 7.40 8.09
C ASN A 312 0.02 6.96 7.03
N ALA A 313 -1.25 6.92 7.41
CA ALA A 313 -2.32 6.43 6.55
C ALA A 313 -2.58 7.34 5.33
N GLU A 314 -2.46 8.65 5.50
CA GLU A 314 -2.64 9.64 4.43
C GLU A 314 -1.50 9.58 3.40
N LYS A 315 -0.25 9.42 3.85
CA LYS A 315 0.92 9.20 2.97
C LYS A 315 0.99 7.78 2.41
N ARG A 316 0.12 6.88 2.86
CA ARG A 316 0.04 5.48 2.45
C ARG A 316 1.35 4.71 2.66
N GLY A 317 2.12 5.07 3.68
CA GLY A 317 3.45 4.51 3.90
C GLY A 317 4.18 5.14 5.08
N ILE A 318 5.49 4.93 5.15
CA ILE A 318 6.34 5.43 6.23
C ILE A 318 6.59 6.93 6.03
N GLU A 319 6.34 7.70 7.08
CA GLU A 319 6.72 9.09 7.15
C GLU A 319 7.92 9.32 8.06
N PHE A 320 8.66 10.38 7.74
CA PHE A 320 9.84 10.85 8.47
C PHE A 320 9.43 12.09 9.26
N ILE A 321 9.49 12.00 10.59
CA ILE A 321 9.12 13.06 11.52
C ILE A 321 10.42 13.57 12.16
N PHE A 322 10.75 14.83 11.88
CA PHE A 322 11.97 15.49 12.37
C PHE A 322 11.69 16.27 13.65
N LYS A 323 12.70 16.45 14.51
CA LYS A 323 12.53 17.11 15.82
C LYS A 323 11.89 18.50 15.74
N ASP A 324 12.18 19.25 14.67
CA ASP A 324 11.67 20.62 14.48
C ASP A 324 10.32 20.68 13.75
N THR A 325 9.65 19.54 13.52
CA THR A 325 8.31 19.54 12.93
C THR A 325 7.25 19.91 13.96
N LEU A 326 6.44 20.92 13.63
CA LEU A 326 5.28 21.30 14.43
C LEU A 326 4.38 20.08 14.65
N SER A 327 3.95 19.90 15.89
CA SER A 327 2.92 18.93 16.24
C SER A 327 1.60 19.27 15.54
N ASN A 328 0.74 18.26 15.36
CA ASN A 328 -0.58 18.45 14.80
C ASN A 328 -1.42 19.43 15.63
N LYS A 329 -1.23 19.44 16.96
CA LYS A 329 -1.93 20.33 17.90
C LYS A 329 -1.48 21.78 17.75
N GLU A 330 -0.18 22.03 17.57
CA GLU A 330 0.35 23.37 17.31
C GLU A 330 -0.13 23.92 15.98
N ARG A 331 -0.17 23.07 14.94
CA ARG A 331 -0.73 23.44 13.64
C ARG A 331 -2.23 23.79 13.72
N LEU A 332 -3.02 23.01 14.46
CA LEU A 332 -4.44 23.33 14.65
C LEU A 332 -4.63 24.70 15.33
N LYS A 333 -3.77 25.05 16.29
CA LYS A 333 -3.79 26.35 16.96
C LYS A 333 -3.40 27.51 16.04
N SER A 334 -2.44 27.33 15.12
CA SER A 334 -2.05 28.38 14.17
C SER A 334 -3.13 28.59 13.11
N SER A 335 -3.67 27.51 12.52
CA SER A 335 -4.75 27.59 11.53
C SER A 335 -6.05 28.18 12.08
N ALA A 336 -6.34 27.98 13.37
CA ALA A 336 -7.51 28.60 14.02
C ALA A 336 -7.42 30.13 14.15
N LYS A 337 -6.22 30.72 14.04
CA LYS A 337 -6.03 32.18 14.06
C LYS A 337 -6.21 32.84 12.68
N GLU A 338 -6.22 32.06 11.59
CA GLU A 338 -6.25 32.55 10.19
C GLU A 338 -7.52 32.16 9.41
N ALA A 339 -8.55 31.62 10.07
CA ALA A 339 -9.74 31.09 9.38
C ALA A 339 -10.41 32.14 8.45
N PRO A 340 -10.61 31.83 7.15
CA PRO A 340 -11.22 32.77 6.22
C PRO A 340 -12.71 32.95 6.52
N ALA A 341 -13.16 34.21 6.52
CA ALA A 341 -14.58 34.53 6.57
C ALA A 341 -15.27 34.02 5.30
N VAL A 342 -16.34 33.21 5.45
CA VAL A 342 -17.24 32.85 4.35
C VAL A 342 -17.86 34.15 3.82
N ARG A 343 -17.34 34.67 2.70
CA ARG A 343 -17.92 35.84 2.03
C ARG A 343 -19.05 35.37 1.13
N GLN A 344 -20.29 35.57 1.56
CA GLN A 344 -21.44 35.54 0.67
C GLN A 344 -21.36 36.79 -0.23
N ILE A 345 -21.16 36.60 -1.53
CA ILE A 345 -21.34 37.68 -2.51
C ILE A 345 -22.74 37.50 -3.07
N GLU A 346 -23.69 38.33 -2.63
CA GLU A 346 -25.00 38.43 -3.26
C GLU A 346 -24.84 39.02 -4.67
N ASN A 347 -25.27 38.28 -5.68
CA ASN A 347 -25.43 38.81 -7.03
C ASN A 347 -26.60 39.80 -7.03
N LYS A 348 -26.32 41.09 -6.83
CA LYS A 348 -27.33 42.14 -7.06
C LYS A 348 -27.62 42.23 -8.58
N PRO A 349 -28.89 42.19 -9.01
CA PRO A 349 -29.22 42.32 -10.42
C PRO A 349 -28.84 43.71 -10.94
N GLN A 350 -28.01 43.74 -11.99
CA GLN A 350 -27.73 44.95 -12.76
C GLN A 350 -29.03 45.47 -13.38
N LYS A 351 -29.54 46.60 -12.86
CA LYS A 351 -30.59 47.36 -13.55
C LYS A 351 -30.01 47.84 -14.88
N ARG A 352 -30.44 47.23 -15.98
CA ARG A 352 -30.28 47.78 -17.33
C ARG A 352 -31.03 49.11 -17.38
N GLY A 353 -30.29 50.21 -17.44
CA GLY A 353 -30.86 51.51 -17.76
C GLY A 353 -31.35 51.48 -19.20
N ILE A 354 -32.67 51.53 -19.39
CA ILE A 354 -33.29 51.84 -20.67
C ILE A 354 -33.24 53.36 -20.78
N GLY A 355 -32.32 53.87 -21.61
CA GLY A 355 -32.33 55.27 -22.04
C GLY A 355 -33.54 55.50 -22.95
N ARG A 356 -34.33 56.52 -22.62
CA ARG A 356 -35.31 57.15 -23.50
C ARG A 356 -34.73 58.43 -24.07
#